data_AF-A0A7Y3GU72-F1
#
_entry.id   AF-A0A7Y3GU72-F1
#
_cell.length_a   1.000
_cell.length_b   1.000
_cell.length_c   1.000
_cell.angle_alpha   90.00
_cell.angle_beta   90.00
_cell.angle_gamma   90.00
#
_symmetry.space_group_name_H-M   'P 1'
#
loop_
_entity.id
_entity.type
_entity.pdbx_description
1 polymer ?
#
loop_
_entity_poly.entity_id
_entity_poly.type
_entity_poly.pdbx_seq_one_letter_code
_entity_poly.pdbx_strand_id
1 'polypeptide(L)'
;MASRLTTYQLIADILSFESDQNDLEERLSHAQTDWDAVVTEGSRHLILPALYCSLKAKSLLHLLPNDLVTYLEEITTINRNRNQSILEQIQFISKVFTAHTIDHVFLKGSAMLVSGYYTDIAERMIGDIDILIAQNQLNDAFVLLQQHNFSHRDMTFGSTYIDNKHLPALTSQSYISSVELHQRLFMGKANFGLRSEAILKRKVTNAGISIPCDDDLLHHNILNYQINDSGYLRNTISFRTVYDHLVLTKHTAISNKMPNNKYMFAFNAVSSQLFPHLNTDTNFYFKMRRYFFRLKLKYTRLDTLWRYWVKWMLLLKLFWSRTKLSIKNSNYRKELWRDKKRIYTLIKTKLND
;
A
#
# COMPACT_ATOMS: atom_id res chain seq x y z
N MET A 1 14.00 -14.64 21.90
CA MET A 1 13.35 -13.67 20.99
C MET A 1 14.40 -13.05 20.11
N ALA A 2 14.28 -13.27 18.80
CA ALA A 2 15.14 -12.60 17.83
C ALA A 2 14.95 -11.08 17.90
N SER A 3 16.00 -10.32 17.58
CA SER A 3 15.84 -8.87 17.43
C SER A 3 14.94 -8.57 16.23
N ARG A 4 14.13 -7.51 16.29
CA ARG A 4 13.29 -7.09 15.14
C ARG A 4 14.13 -6.89 13.87
N LEU A 5 15.38 -6.42 14.00
CA LEU A 5 16.31 -6.29 12.88
C LEU A 5 16.62 -7.66 12.25
N THR A 6 16.86 -8.68 13.05
CA THR A 6 17.14 -10.05 12.58
C THR A 6 15.92 -10.62 11.85
N THR A 7 14.72 -10.49 12.42
CA THR A 7 13.47 -10.92 11.76
C THR A 7 13.25 -10.20 10.44
N TYR A 8 13.50 -8.89 10.38
CA TYR A 8 13.33 -8.09 9.16
C TYR A 8 14.36 -8.44 8.10
N GLN A 9 15.60 -8.73 8.51
CA GLN A 9 16.62 -9.19 7.57
C GLN A 9 16.20 -10.54 6.98
N LEU A 10 15.79 -11.50 7.81
CA LEU A 10 15.31 -12.80 7.32
C LEU A 10 14.13 -12.67 6.34
N ILE A 11 13.12 -11.85 6.66
CA ILE A 11 12.02 -11.55 5.73
C ILE A 11 12.55 -10.97 4.41
N ALA A 12 13.50 -10.04 4.46
CA ALA A 12 14.09 -9.44 3.27
C ALA A 12 14.85 -10.48 2.43
N ASP A 13 15.60 -11.36 3.06
CA ASP A 13 16.38 -12.40 2.36
C ASP A 13 15.46 -13.43 1.70
N ILE A 14 14.35 -13.79 2.34
CA ILE A 14 13.31 -14.64 1.74
C ILE A 14 12.71 -13.98 0.50
N LEU A 15 12.36 -12.69 0.58
CA LEU A 15 11.69 -11.96 -0.52
C LEU A 15 12.64 -11.50 -1.64
N SER A 16 13.94 -11.39 -1.36
CA SER A 16 14.93 -10.92 -2.34
C SER A 16 15.08 -11.92 -3.48
N PHE A 17 15.21 -11.42 -4.72
CA PHE A 17 15.58 -12.22 -5.89
C PHE A 17 17.09 -12.41 -6.04
N GLU A 18 17.89 -11.61 -5.31
CA GLU A 18 19.35 -11.57 -5.36
C GLU A 18 20.01 -12.26 -4.15
N SER A 19 19.22 -12.83 -3.22
CA SER A 19 19.80 -13.49 -2.06
C SER A 19 20.49 -14.80 -2.45
N ASP A 20 21.69 -15.04 -1.89
CA ASP A 20 22.36 -16.33 -2.02
C ASP A 20 21.49 -17.41 -1.35
N GLN A 21 21.11 -18.41 -2.13
CA GLN A 21 20.24 -19.47 -1.67
C GLN A 21 20.91 -20.32 -0.59
N ASN A 22 22.23 -20.54 -0.67
CA ASN A 22 22.98 -21.32 0.31
C ASN A 22 23.02 -20.59 1.66
N ASP A 23 23.29 -19.29 1.66
CA ASP A 23 23.28 -18.47 2.87
C ASP A 23 21.89 -18.45 3.53
N LEU A 24 20.83 -18.38 2.71
CA LEU A 24 19.45 -18.42 3.21
C LEU A 24 19.12 -19.81 3.78
N GLU A 25 19.49 -20.88 3.09
CA GLU A 25 19.30 -22.27 3.53
C GLU A 25 20.01 -22.54 4.86
N GLU A 26 21.27 -22.13 5.00
CA GLU A 26 22.02 -22.26 6.26
C GLU A 26 21.31 -21.53 7.40
N ARG A 27 20.88 -20.29 7.16
CA ARG A 27 20.17 -19.48 8.17
C ARG A 27 18.82 -20.05 8.56
N LEU A 28 18.08 -20.64 7.62
CA LEU A 28 16.80 -21.29 7.88
C LEU A 28 16.97 -22.62 8.62
N SER A 29 18.04 -23.35 8.32
CA SER A 29 18.38 -24.64 8.93
C SER A 29 18.80 -24.53 10.40
N HIS A 30 19.22 -23.34 10.86
CA HIS A 30 19.54 -23.13 12.26
C HIS A 30 18.28 -23.15 13.14
N ALA A 31 18.30 -23.98 14.19
CA ALA A 31 17.22 -24.20 15.17
C ALA A 31 16.80 -22.96 16.01
N GLN A 32 17.28 -21.76 15.68
CA GLN A 32 17.02 -20.51 16.39
C GLN A 32 16.14 -19.51 15.60
N THR A 33 15.61 -19.91 14.44
CA THR A 33 14.68 -19.05 13.69
C THR A 33 13.38 -18.82 14.47
N ASP A 34 13.13 -17.57 14.83
CA ASP A 34 11.92 -17.13 15.52
C ASP A 34 10.76 -16.98 14.51
N TRP A 35 10.16 -18.11 14.14
CA TRP A 35 9.08 -18.16 13.16
C TRP A 35 7.83 -17.39 13.59
N ASP A 36 7.54 -17.34 14.89
CA ASP A 36 6.45 -16.54 15.44
C ASP A 36 6.64 -15.04 15.13
N ALA A 37 7.87 -14.54 15.27
CA ALA A 37 8.20 -13.17 14.90
C ALA A 37 8.06 -12.94 13.38
N VAL A 38 8.47 -13.90 12.55
CA VAL A 38 8.32 -13.83 11.08
C VAL A 38 6.84 -13.80 10.70
N VAL A 39 6.00 -14.68 11.27
CA VAL A 39 4.55 -14.71 11.01
C VAL A 39 3.90 -13.42 11.49
N THR A 40 4.24 -12.94 12.68
CA THR A 40 3.69 -11.70 13.24
C THR A 40 3.99 -10.50 12.34
N GLU A 41 5.25 -10.32 11.93
CA GLU A 41 5.63 -9.20 11.07
C GLU A 41 5.14 -9.40 9.64
N GLY A 42 5.20 -10.61 9.11
CA GLY A 42 4.68 -10.94 7.79
C GLY A 42 3.17 -10.67 7.66
N SER A 43 2.40 -11.01 8.69
CA SER A 43 0.97 -10.68 8.79
C SER A 43 0.76 -9.17 8.85
N ARG A 44 1.50 -8.47 9.72
CA ARG A 44 1.42 -7.01 9.88
C ARG A 44 1.73 -6.24 8.59
N HIS A 45 2.60 -6.78 7.75
CA HIS A 45 2.96 -6.21 6.45
C HIS A 45 2.13 -6.76 5.28
N LEU A 46 1.24 -7.75 5.51
CA LEU A 46 0.42 -8.41 4.50
C LEU A 46 1.25 -9.12 3.40
N ILE A 47 2.29 -9.83 3.82
CA ILE A 47 3.24 -10.52 2.93
C ILE A 47 3.36 -12.03 3.20
N LEU A 48 2.54 -12.62 4.07
CA LEU A 48 2.60 -14.07 4.33
C LEU A 48 2.50 -14.91 3.04
N PRO A 49 1.58 -14.59 2.11
CA PRO A 49 1.56 -15.29 0.83
C PRO A 49 2.83 -15.09 -0.01
N ALA A 50 3.38 -13.87 -0.05
CA ALA A 50 4.64 -13.60 -0.76
C ALA A 50 5.81 -14.41 -0.17
N LEU A 51 5.87 -14.54 1.16
CA LEU A 51 6.89 -15.36 1.84
C LEU A 51 6.75 -16.83 1.44
N TYR A 52 5.53 -17.38 1.48
CA TYR A 52 5.27 -18.75 1.06
C TYR A 52 5.66 -18.99 -0.40
N CYS A 53 5.19 -18.14 -1.32
CA CYS A 53 5.51 -18.26 -2.74
C CYS A 53 7.02 -18.15 -2.99
N SER A 54 7.72 -17.25 -2.30
CA SER A 54 9.17 -17.08 -2.43
C SER A 54 9.94 -18.30 -1.89
N LEU A 55 9.56 -18.84 -0.72
CA LEU A 55 10.17 -20.06 -0.17
C LEU A 55 9.90 -21.28 -1.05
N LYS A 56 8.68 -21.38 -1.61
CA LYS A 56 8.30 -22.44 -2.54
C LYS A 56 9.11 -22.39 -3.83
N ALA A 57 9.26 -21.20 -4.42
CA ALA A 57 10.06 -21.01 -5.63
C ALA A 57 11.54 -21.33 -5.43
N LYS A 58 12.05 -21.15 -4.21
CA LYS A 58 13.43 -21.49 -3.81
C LYS A 58 13.59 -22.93 -3.32
N SER A 59 12.51 -23.73 -3.31
CA SER A 59 12.51 -25.11 -2.77
C SER A 59 12.90 -25.22 -1.28
N LEU A 60 12.67 -24.17 -0.48
CA LEU A 60 13.10 -24.09 0.93
C LEU A 60 12.00 -24.40 1.95
N LEU A 61 10.80 -24.80 1.51
CA LEU A 61 9.69 -25.10 2.42
C LEU A 61 10.00 -26.26 3.39
N HIS A 62 10.86 -27.19 2.99
CA HIS A 62 11.24 -28.35 3.80
C HIS A 62 12.04 -27.98 5.07
N LEU A 63 12.54 -26.74 5.16
CA LEU A 63 13.26 -26.21 6.33
C LEU A 63 12.33 -25.60 7.38
N LEU A 64 11.04 -25.45 7.07
CA LEU A 64 10.06 -24.88 7.98
C LEU A 64 9.38 -25.99 8.80
N PRO A 65 8.90 -25.68 10.01
CA PRO A 65 7.96 -26.54 10.72
C PRO A 65 6.75 -26.91 9.85
N ASN A 66 6.33 -28.17 9.86
CA ASN A 66 5.25 -28.68 8.98
C ASN A 66 3.91 -27.98 9.19
N ASP A 67 3.57 -27.64 10.43
CA ASP A 67 2.39 -26.86 10.78
C ASP A 67 2.45 -25.44 10.20
N LEU A 68 3.63 -24.80 10.23
CA LEU A 68 3.84 -23.50 9.60
C LEU A 68 3.70 -23.56 8.08
N VAL A 69 4.25 -24.60 7.42
CA VAL A 69 4.07 -24.79 5.97
C VAL A 69 2.58 -24.92 5.63
N THR A 70 1.85 -25.73 6.40
CA THR A 70 0.40 -25.95 6.22
C THR A 70 -0.37 -24.64 6.37
N TYR A 71 -0.11 -23.88 7.44
CA TYR A 71 -0.72 -22.58 7.70
C TYR A 71 -0.47 -21.57 6.56
N LEU A 72 0.78 -21.47 6.10
CA LEU A 72 1.16 -20.55 5.03
C LEU A 72 0.52 -20.94 3.68
N GLU A 73 0.43 -22.25 3.38
CA GLU A 73 -0.24 -22.75 2.19
C GLU A 73 -1.75 -22.44 2.20
N GLU A 74 -2.42 -22.63 3.33
CA GLU A 74 -3.84 -22.32 3.50
C GLU A 74 -4.12 -20.83 3.26
N ILE A 75 -3.39 -19.93 3.92
CA ILE A 75 -3.56 -18.48 3.74
C ILE A 75 -3.26 -18.06 2.30
N THR A 76 -2.21 -18.64 1.70
CA THR A 76 -1.86 -18.36 0.30
C THR A 76 -2.99 -18.80 -0.63
N THR A 77 -3.58 -19.96 -0.39
CA THR A 77 -4.70 -20.49 -1.19
C THR A 77 -5.95 -19.65 -1.06
N ILE A 78 -6.30 -19.22 0.16
CA ILE A 78 -7.39 -18.29 0.39
C ILE A 78 -7.15 -16.97 -0.36
N ASN A 79 -5.92 -16.43 -0.30
CA ASN A 79 -5.60 -15.19 -1.01
C ASN A 79 -5.62 -15.37 -2.54
N ARG A 80 -5.19 -16.53 -3.05
CA ARG A 80 -5.27 -16.86 -4.48
C ARG A 80 -6.70 -16.82 -4.99
N ASN A 81 -7.60 -17.50 -4.29
CA ASN A 81 -9.02 -17.54 -4.63
C ASN A 81 -9.65 -16.14 -4.55
N ARG A 82 -9.30 -15.37 -3.51
CA ARG A 82 -9.73 -13.97 -3.38
C ARG A 82 -9.26 -13.13 -4.57
N ASN A 83 -8.00 -13.26 -4.97
CA ASN A 83 -7.43 -12.49 -6.07
C ASN A 83 -8.03 -12.89 -7.43
N GLN A 84 -8.39 -14.15 -7.62
CA GLN A 84 -9.15 -14.60 -8.78
C GLN A 84 -10.51 -13.87 -8.87
N SER A 85 -11.27 -13.82 -7.77
CA SER A 85 -12.54 -13.08 -7.73
C SER A 85 -12.36 -11.56 -7.92
N ILE A 86 -11.24 -10.99 -7.44
CA ILE A 86 -10.91 -9.58 -7.67
C ILE A 86 -10.62 -9.32 -9.15
N LEU A 87 -9.90 -10.22 -9.83
CA LEU A 87 -9.64 -10.11 -11.28
C LEU A 87 -10.94 -10.14 -12.08
N GLU A 88 -11.88 -11.01 -11.74
CA GLU A 88 -13.21 -11.06 -12.36
C GLU A 88 -13.98 -9.75 -12.16
N GLN A 89 -13.93 -9.20 -10.93
CA GLN A 89 -14.53 -7.89 -10.62
C GLN A 89 -13.89 -6.75 -11.42
N ILE A 90 -12.55 -6.73 -11.53
CA ILE A 90 -11.80 -5.75 -12.34
C ILE A 90 -12.21 -5.86 -13.81
N GLN A 91 -12.29 -7.07 -14.37
CA GLN A 91 -12.71 -7.30 -15.74
C GLN A 91 -14.13 -6.79 -15.99
N PHE A 92 -15.05 -7.06 -15.08
CA PHE A 92 -16.42 -6.55 -15.15
C PHE A 92 -16.44 -5.01 -15.19
N ILE A 93 -15.79 -4.35 -14.22
CA ILE A 93 -15.76 -2.89 -14.12
C ILE A 93 -15.12 -2.28 -15.37
N SER A 94 -14.01 -2.86 -15.83
CA SER A 94 -13.32 -2.38 -17.03
C SER A 94 -14.19 -2.47 -18.28
N LYS A 95 -14.95 -3.57 -18.44
CA LYS A 95 -15.92 -3.71 -19.55
C LYS A 95 -17.03 -2.67 -19.47
N VAL A 96 -17.62 -2.47 -18.29
CA VAL A 96 -18.68 -1.46 -18.07
C VAL A 96 -18.18 -0.06 -18.42
N PHE A 97 -17.01 0.33 -17.91
CA PHE A 97 -16.41 1.64 -18.18
C PHE A 97 -16.02 1.82 -19.64
N THR A 98 -15.45 0.80 -20.29
CA THR A 98 -15.08 0.85 -21.71
C THR A 98 -16.31 1.00 -22.59
N ALA A 99 -17.39 0.26 -22.33
CA ALA A 99 -18.65 0.36 -23.07
C ALA A 99 -19.30 1.75 -22.99
N HIS A 100 -19.06 2.48 -21.90
CA HIS A 100 -19.56 3.84 -21.68
C HIS A 100 -18.49 4.92 -21.91
N THR A 101 -17.36 4.58 -22.52
CA THR A 101 -16.27 5.53 -22.85
C THR A 101 -15.74 6.32 -21.63
N ILE A 102 -15.78 5.71 -20.44
CA ILE A 102 -15.20 6.28 -19.22
C ILE A 102 -13.68 6.12 -19.30
N ASP A 103 -12.95 7.23 -19.28
CA ASP A 103 -11.49 7.25 -19.26
C ASP A 103 -10.98 6.89 -17.86
N HIS A 104 -10.47 5.67 -17.74
CA HIS A 104 -10.06 5.07 -16.47
C HIS A 104 -8.71 4.36 -16.56
N VAL A 105 -8.08 4.18 -15.40
CA VAL A 105 -6.89 3.34 -15.22
C VAL A 105 -6.89 2.73 -13.81
N PHE A 106 -6.71 1.42 -13.71
CA PHE A 106 -6.60 0.74 -12.42
C PHE A 106 -5.27 1.09 -11.75
N LEU A 107 -5.21 1.12 -10.42
CA LEU A 107 -4.04 1.58 -9.68
C LEU A 107 -3.54 0.53 -8.67
N LYS A 108 -2.32 0.77 -8.15
CA LYS A 108 -1.71 0.06 -7.01
C LYS A 108 -1.80 -1.46 -7.16
N GLY A 109 -2.33 -2.15 -6.14
CA GLY A 109 -2.44 -3.60 -6.11
C GLY A 109 -3.29 -4.15 -7.25
N SER A 110 -4.35 -3.45 -7.67
CA SER A 110 -5.18 -3.88 -8.81
C SER A 110 -4.38 -3.85 -10.11
N ALA A 111 -3.62 -2.78 -10.35
CA ALA A 111 -2.74 -2.70 -11.51
C ALA A 111 -1.64 -3.77 -11.49
N MET A 112 -1.03 -4.01 -10.34
CA MET A 112 -0.02 -5.07 -10.15
C MET A 112 -0.58 -6.48 -10.38
N LEU A 113 -1.83 -6.74 -9.96
CA LEU A 113 -2.46 -8.04 -10.19
C LEU A 113 -2.77 -8.25 -11.67
N VAL A 114 -3.27 -7.20 -12.33
CA VAL A 114 -3.58 -7.21 -13.76
C VAL A 114 -2.32 -7.31 -14.62
N SER A 115 -1.20 -6.73 -14.23
CA SER A 115 0.02 -6.71 -15.06
C SER A 115 0.64 -8.10 -15.25
N GLY A 116 0.32 -9.07 -14.38
CA GLY A 116 0.84 -10.43 -14.50
C GLY A 116 2.33 -10.55 -14.17
N TYR A 117 2.90 -9.61 -13.41
CA TYR A 117 4.32 -9.65 -13.02
C TYR A 117 4.62 -10.61 -11.87
N TYR A 118 3.62 -10.97 -11.06
CA TYR A 118 3.79 -12.00 -10.03
C TYR A 118 3.86 -13.38 -10.67
N THR A 119 4.65 -14.28 -10.09
CA THR A 119 4.70 -15.68 -10.54
C THR A 119 3.41 -16.40 -10.15
N ASP A 120 2.90 -16.09 -8.95
CA ASP A 120 1.60 -16.52 -8.46
C ASP A 120 0.77 -15.31 -8.06
N ILE A 121 -0.48 -15.24 -8.54
CA ILE A 121 -1.40 -14.15 -8.17
C ILE A 121 -1.60 -14.06 -6.65
N ALA A 122 -1.36 -15.14 -5.90
CA ALA A 122 -1.46 -15.16 -4.44
C ALA A 122 -0.40 -14.31 -3.74
N GLU A 123 0.71 -13.96 -4.38
CA GLU A 123 1.82 -13.22 -3.76
C GLU A 123 1.39 -11.89 -3.12
N ARG A 124 0.34 -11.26 -3.68
CA ARG A 124 -0.10 -9.94 -3.23
C ARG A 124 -1.49 -9.97 -2.60
N MET A 125 -1.60 -9.65 -1.31
CA MET A 125 -2.92 -9.47 -0.69
C MET A 125 -3.54 -8.13 -1.08
N ILE A 126 -4.78 -8.11 -1.58
CA ILE A 126 -5.49 -6.89 -2.02
C ILE A 126 -6.79 -6.71 -1.23
N GLY A 127 -6.98 -5.49 -0.71
CA GLY A 127 -8.19 -5.10 0.03
C GLY A 127 -9.26 -4.51 -0.87
N ASP A 128 -8.85 -3.47 -1.60
CA ASP A 128 -9.67 -2.57 -2.41
C ASP A 128 -9.18 -2.49 -3.87
N ILE A 129 -10.11 -2.14 -4.75
CA ILE A 129 -9.86 -1.81 -6.14
C ILE A 129 -9.81 -0.30 -6.29
N ASP A 130 -8.60 0.22 -6.50
CA ASP A 130 -8.37 1.64 -6.78
C ASP A 130 -8.44 1.90 -8.29
N ILE A 131 -9.27 2.85 -8.72
CA ILE A 131 -9.38 3.26 -10.12
C ILE A 131 -9.27 4.77 -10.22
N LEU A 132 -8.33 5.27 -11.03
CA LEU A 132 -8.29 6.69 -11.39
C LEU A 132 -9.22 6.93 -12.58
N ILE A 133 -10.10 7.91 -12.44
CA ILE A 133 -11.05 8.33 -13.47
C ILE A 133 -10.74 9.76 -13.89
N ALA A 134 -10.97 10.09 -15.16
CA ALA A 134 -10.92 11.47 -15.62
C ALA A 134 -11.87 12.36 -14.79
N GLN A 135 -11.38 13.52 -14.35
CA GLN A 135 -12.08 14.39 -13.40
C GLN A 135 -13.51 14.76 -13.85
N ASN A 136 -13.70 14.98 -15.15
CA ASN A 136 -14.98 15.35 -15.76
C ASN A 136 -15.97 14.18 -15.87
N GLN A 137 -15.53 12.94 -15.69
CA GLN A 137 -16.36 11.73 -15.79
C GLN A 137 -16.55 11.02 -14.45
N LEU A 138 -15.97 11.55 -13.36
CA LEU A 138 -15.92 10.89 -12.06
C LEU A 138 -17.32 10.59 -11.49
N ASN A 139 -18.24 11.56 -11.57
CA ASN A 139 -19.61 11.38 -11.09
C ASN A 139 -20.39 10.40 -11.97
N ASP A 140 -20.19 10.46 -13.29
CA ASP A 140 -20.85 9.55 -14.24
C ASP A 140 -20.40 8.10 -13.99
N ALA A 141 -19.10 7.88 -13.77
CA ALA A 141 -18.56 6.58 -13.41
C ALA A 141 -19.12 6.03 -12.10
N PHE A 142 -19.32 6.92 -11.10
CA PHE A 142 -19.92 6.55 -9.83
C PHE A 142 -21.38 6.12 -9.99
N VAL A 143 -22.19 6.93 -10.66
CA VAL A 143 -23.61 6.63 -10.94
C VAL A 143 -23.73 5.37 -11.78
N LEU A 144 -22.86 5.18 -12.76
CA LEU A 144 -22.83 3.98 -13.60
C LEU A 144 -22.61 2.72 -12.77
N LEU A 145 -21.65 2.71 -11.84
CA LEU A 145 -21.49 1.57 -10.94
C LEU A 145 -22.72 1.37 -10.04
N GLN A 146 -23.39 2.44 -9.60
CA GLN A 146 -24.63 2.30 -8.84
C GLN A 146 -25.75 1.61 -9.63
N GLN A 147 -25.86 1.90 -10.93
CA GLN A 147 -26.78 1.20 -11.84
C GLN A 147 -26.45 -0.29 -11.98
N HIS A 148 -25.20 -0.68 -11.70
CA HIS A 148 -24.74 -2.07 -11.65
C HIS A 148 -24.71 -2.66 -10.22
N ASN A 149 -25.61 -2.22 -9.35
CA ASN A 149 -25.79 -2.74 -7.98
C ASN A 149 -24.58 -2.54 -7.05
N PHE A 150 -23.76 -1.53 -7.30
CA PHE A 150 -22.81 -1.04 -6.31
C PHE A 150 -23.49 0.01 -5.42
N SER A 151 -23.24 -0.05 -4.12
CA SER A 151 -23.75 0.90 -3.14
C SER A 151 -22.62 1.46 -2.29
N HIS A 152 -22.82 2.61 -1.68
CA HIS A 152 -21.89 3.18 -0.72
C HIS A 152 -22.60 3.34 0.62
N ARG A 153 -21.85 3.35 1.71
CA ARG A 153 -22.40 3.70 3.03
C ARG A 153 -22.66 5.19 3.12
N ASP A 154 -23.63 5.56 3.95
CA ASP A 154 -23.93 6.95 4.25
C ASP A 154 -22.67 7.70 4.69
N MET A 155 -22.42 8.81 3.99
CA MET A 155 -21.31 9.67 4.33
C MET A 155 -21.63 10.50 5.57
N THR A 156 -20.62 10.70 6.41
CA THR A 156 -20.70 11.68 7.49
C THR A 156 -20.54 13.09 6.92
N PHE A 157 -21.07 14.13 7.59
CA PHE A 157 -20.92 15.53 7.16
C PHE A 157 -19.46 15.96 6.89
N GLY A 158 -18.48 15.27 7.49
CA GLY A 158 -17.07 15.49 7.22
C GLY A 158 -16.72 15.39 5.73
N SER A 159 -17.30 14.45 4.97
CA SER A 159 -17.01 14.30 3.54
C SER A 159 -17.38 15.53 2.72
N THR A 160 -18.37 16.30 3.17
CA THR A 160 -18.84 17.53 2.51
C THR A 160 -17.80 18.66 2.55
N TYR A 161 -16.98 18.72 3.60
CA TYR A 161 -16.03 19.82 3.80
C TYR A 161 -14.56 19.41 3.74
N ILE A 162 -14.30 18.10 3.65
CA ILE A 162 -12.95 17.56 3.56
C ILE A 162 -12.67 17.23 2.11
N ASP A 163 -11.64 17.87 1.57
CA ASP A 163 -11.08 17.51 0.28
C ASP A 163 -10.53 16.06 0.33
N ASN A 164 -11.17 15.15 -0.41
CA ASN A 164 -10.77 13.75 -0.54
C ASN A 164 -10.23 13.47 -1.93
N LYS A 165 -9.33 12.48 -2.06
CA LYS A 165 -8.75 12.11 -3.35
C LYS A 165 -9.63 11.14 -4.16
N HIS A 166 -10.63 10.53 -3.53
CA HIS A 166 -11.60 9.63 -4.15
C HIS A 166 -13.02 9.93 -3.65
N LEU A 167 -14.01 9.46 -4.42
CA LEU A 167 -15.40 9.37 -4.00
C LEU A 167 -15.59 8.29 -2.92
N PRO A 168 -16.76 8.21 -2.25
CA PRO A 168 -17.05 7.14 -1.30
C PRO A 168 -16.78 5.77 -1.91
N ALA A 169 -16.19 4.87 -1.11
CA ALA A 169 -15.96 3.50 -1.54
C ALA A 169 -17.31 2.83 -1.85
N LEU A 170 -17.38 2.19 -3.01
CA LEU A 170 -18.51 1.43 -3.50
C LEU A 170 -18.31 -0.05 -3.16
N THR A 171 -19.35 -0.72 -2.71
CA THR A 171 -19.38 -2.15 -2.39
C THR A 171 -20.55 -2.81 -3.11
N SER A 172 -20.45 -4.11 -3.39
CA SER A 172 -21.53 -4.88 -4.00
C SER A 172 -21.76 -6.15 -3.18
N GLN A 173 -22.98 -6.68 -3.23
CA GLN A 173 -23.28 -8.00 -2.68
C GLN A 173 -22.72 -9.13 -3.54
N SER A 174 -22.48 -8.86 -4.84
CA SER A 174 -22.00 -9.83 -5.83
C SER A 174 -20.47 -9.93 -5.88
N TYR A 175 -19.75 -8.96 -5.34
CA TYR A 175 -18.30 -8.87 -5.48
C TYR A 175 -17.60 -8.62 -4.15
N ILE A 176 -16.38 -9.14 -4.02
CA ILE A 176 -15.68 -9.25 -2.74
C ILE A 176 -14.88 -8.00 -2.33
N SER A 177 -14.50 -7.14 -3.29
CA SER A 177 -13.66 -5.97 -3.02
C SER A 177 -14.44 -4.68 -3.15
N SER A 178 -14.13 -3.72 -2.27
CA SER A 178 -14.62 -2.35 -2.40
C SER A 178 -13.92 -1.65 -3.56
N VAL A 179 -14.64 -0.78 -4.26
CA VAL A 179 -14.14 0.00 -5.39
C VAL A 179 -14.04 1.46 -4.98
N GLU A 180 -12.85 2.03 -5.11
CA GLU A 180 -12.61 3.45 -4.87
C GLU A 180 -12.35 4.16 -6.20
N LEU A 181 -13.20 5.15 -6.53
CA LEU A 181 -13.03 5.98 -7.71
C LEU A 181 -12.24 7.24 -7.35
N HIS A 182 -10.98 7.29 -7.76
CA HIS A 182 -10.02 8.37 -7.49
C HIS A 182 -10.13 9.46 -8.56
N GLN A 183 -10.11 10.71 -8.09
CA GLN A 183 -9.81 11.88 -8.91
C GLN A 183 -8.30 12.23 -8.90
N ARG A 184 -7.62 11.88 -7.80
CA ARG A 184 -6.21 12.19 -7.57
C ARG A 184 -5.51 11.01 -6.91
N LEU A 185 -4.22 10.88 -7.15
CA LEU A 185 -3.39 9.83 -6.56
C LEU A 185 -3.07 10.09 -5.07
N PHE A 186 -2.92 11.36 -4.71
CA PHE A 186 -2.46 11.79 -3.38
C PHE A 186 -3.47 12.69 -2.68
N MET A 187 -3.41 12.69 -1.35
CA MET A 187 -4.15 13.65 -0.55
C MET A 187 -3.63 15.07 -0.77
N GLY A 188 -4.55 16.02 -1.02
CA GLY A 188 -4.22 17.41 -1.34
C GLY A 188 -3.91 17.65 -2.83
N LYS A 189 -3.41 18.83 -3.17
CA LYS A 189 -3.24 19.27 -4.57
C LYS A 189 -1.87 18.97 -5.19
N ALA A 190 -0.91 18.51 -4.39
CA ALA A 190 0.43 18.20 -4.88
C ALA A 190 0.44 16.87 -5.65
N ASN A 191 1.00 16.88 -6.86
CA ASN A 191 1.08 15.70 -7.73
C ASN A 191 2.43 14.96 -7.64
N PHE A 192 3.47 15.59 -7.08
CA PHE A 192 4.80 14.99 -6.90
C PHE A 192 5.42 14.38 -8.17
N GLY A 193 5.08 14.92 -9.35
CA GLY A 193 5.53 14.42 -10.64
C GLY A 193 4.57 13.42 -11.31
N LEU A 194 3.51 12.98 -10.62
CA LEU A 194 2.48 12.07 -11.14
C LEU A 194 1.14 12.79 -11.21
N ARG A 195 0.85 13.41 -12.37
CA ARG A 195 -0.44 14.07 -12.62
C ARG A 195 -1.46 13.05 -13.12
N SER A 196 -2.69 13.10 -12.60
CA SER A 196 -3.78 12.19 -12.97
C SER A 196 -3.96 12.12 -14.50
N GLU A 197 -4.00 13.29 -15.15
CA GLU A 197 -4.21 13.41 -16.59
C GLU A 197 -3.05 12.82 -17.39
N ALA A 198 -1.82 12.94 -16.88
CA ALA A 198 -0.64 12.36 -17.51
C ALA A 198 -0.64 10.84 -17.43
N ILE A 199 -1.08 10.26 -16.30
CA ILE A 199 -1.22 8.81 -16.16
C ILE A 199 -2.32 8.29 -17.08
N LEU A 200 -3.50 8.92 -17.10
CA LEU A 200 -4.60 8.54 -17.99
C LEU A 200 -4.18 8.58 -19.46
N LYS A 201 -3.39 9.58 -19.87
CA LYS A 201 -2.89 9.70 -21.24
C LYS A 201 -1.82 8.66 -21.59
N ARG A 202 -0.98 8.25 -20.64
CA ARG A 202 0.15 7.32 -20.85
C ARG A 202 -0.16 5.87 -20.43
N LYS A 203 -1.38 5.58 -20.01
CA LYS A 203 -1.80 4.24 -19.60
C LYS A 203 -1.57 3.25 -20.73
N VAL A 204 -1.30 2.02 -20.34
CA VAL A 204 -1.15 0.87 -21.24
C VAL A 204 -2.29 -0.10 -20.98
N THR A 205 -2.54 -1.00 -21.93
CA THR A 205 -3.57 -2.03 -21.80
C THR A 205 -2.92 -3.38 -21.63
N ASN A 206 -3.30 -4.11 -20.58
CA ASN A 206 -2.95 -5.52 -20.41
C ASN A 206 -4.23 -6.35 -20.29
N ALA A 207 -4.37 -7.40 -21.11
CA ALA A 207 -5.58 -8.23 -21.19
C ALA A 207 -6.90 -7.42 -21.30
N GLY A 208 -6.89 -6.32 -22.06
CA GLY A 208 -8.05 -5.44 -22.23
C GLY A 208 -8.33 -4.49 -21.06
N ILE A 209 -7.51 -4.50 -20.00
CA ILE A 209 -7.65 -3.64 -18.82
C ILE A 209 -6.59 -2.54 -18.86
N SER A 210 -7.01 -1.30 -18.60
CA SER A 210 -6.11 -0.15 -18.55
C SER A 210 -5.33 -0.08 -17.22
N ILE A 211 -4.00 -0.10 -17.29
CA ILE A 211 -3.07 0.06 -16.16
C ILE A 211 -2.04 1.17 -16.44
N PRO A 212 -1.37 1.75 -15.44
CA PRO A 212 -0.32 2.75 -15.67
C PRO A 212 0.84 2.09 -16.42
N CYS A 213 1.62 2.86 -17.18
CA CYS A 213 2.90 2.37 -17.67
C CYS A 213 3.83 2.04 -16.49
N ASP A 214 4.85 1.21 -16.74
CA ASP A 214 5.71 0.67 -15.68
C ASP A 214 6.37 1.75 -14.82
N ASP A 215 6.86 2.83 -15.44
CA ASP A 215 7.42 3.97 -14.73
C ASP A 215 6.40 4.60 -13.77
N ASP A 216 5.17 4.85 -14.24
CA ASP A 216 4.14 5.47 -13.42
C ASP A 216 3.66 4.53 -12.31
N LEU A 217 3.56 3.22 -12.60
CA LEU A 217 3.20 2.20 -11.62
C LEU A 217 4.25 2.10 -10.51
N LEU A 218 5.54 2.10 -10.87
CA LEU A 218 6.66 2.09 -9.93
C LEU A 218 6.67 3.32 -9.03
N HIS A 219 6.61 4.52 -9.63
CA HIS A 219 6.61 5.77 -8.88
C HIS A 219 5.37 5.88 -7.98
N HIS A 220 4.21 5.47 -8.48
CA HIS A 220 2.98 5.52 -7.72
C HIS A 220 3.03 4.58 -6.51
N ASN A 221 3.54 3.36 -6.67
CA ASN A 221 3.70 2.40 -5.57
C ASN A 221 4.50 3.02 -4.40
N ILE A 222 5.65 3.62 -4.69
CA ILE A 222 6.52 4.20 -3.67
C ILE A 222 5.91 5.48 -3.09
N LEU A 223 5.45 6.40 -3.95
CA LEU A 223 4.90 7.68 -3.50
C LEU A 223 3.64 7.49 -2.66
N ASN A 224 2.77 6.53 -3.01
CA ASN A 224 1.57 6.25 -2.24
C ASN A 224 1.93 5.85 -0.80
N TYR A 225 2.88 4.94 -0.61
CA TYR A 225 3.34 4.58 0.74
C TYR A 225 3.98 5.77 1.48
N GLN A 226 4.88 6.48 0.80
CA GLN A 226 5.64 7.56 1.44
C GLN A 226 4.75 8.74 1.85
N ILE A 227 3.71 9.06 1.06
CA ILE A 227 2.85 10.22 1.24
C ILE A 227 1.54 9.85 1.92
N ASN A 228 0.73 8.97 1.32
CA ASN A 228 -0.61 8.67 1.80
C ASN A 228 -0.55 7.83 3.10
N ASP A 229 0.40 6.91 3.20
CA ASP A 229 0.57 6.07 4.40
C ASP A 229 1.57 6.66 5.41
N SER A 230 2.05 7.89 5.12
CA SER A 230 3.02 8.61 5.95
C SER A 230 4.36 7.88 6.18
N GLY A 231 4.77 6.99 5.27
CA GLY A 231 6.03 6.25 5.36
C GLY A 231 7.25 7.17 5.55
N TYR A 232 7.25 8.33 4.88
CA TYR A 232 8.33 9.32 4.97
C TYR A 232 8.50 9.88 6.38
N LEU A 233 7.38 10.20 7.05
CA LEU A 233 7.37 10.75 8.41
C LEU A 233 7.67 9.67 9.45
N ARG A 234 7.10 8.47 9.26
CA ARG A 234 7.27 7.35 10.17
C ARG A 234 8.69 6.78 10.13
N ASN A 235 9.40 6.96 9.02
CA ASN A 235 10.71 6.34 8.77
C ASN A 235 10.64 4.84 9.05
N THR A 236 9.73 4.17 8.33
CA THR A 236 9.42 2.74 8.44
C THR A 236 9.47 2.12 7.05
N ILE A 237 9.64 0.79 7.01
CA ILE A 237 9.52 -0.01 5.80
C ILE A 237 8.09 -0.52 5.63
N SER A 238 7.68 -0.75 4.38
CA SER A 238 6.52 -1.56 4.00
C SER A 238 7.05 -2.68 3.13
N PHE A 239 7.15 -3.90 3.66
CA PHE A 239 7.68 -5.02 2.88
C PHE A 239 6.83 -5.29 1.64
N ARG A 240 5.51 -5.11 1.74
CA ARG A 240 4.59 -5.18 0.61
C ARG A 240 4.97 -4.20 -0.51
N THR A 241 5.20 -2.93 -0.17
CA THR A 241 5.61 -1.91 -1.17
C THR A 241 6.98 -2.21 -1.75
N VAL A 242 7.92 -2.68 -0.92
CA VAL A 242 9.26 -3.07 -1.38
C VAL A 242 9.17 -4.29 -2.30
N TYR A 243 8.35 -5.28 -1.97
CA TYR A 243 8.16 -6.46 -2.81
C TYR A 243 7.53 -6.10 -4.17
N ASP A 244 6.46 -5.29 -4.17
CA ASP A 244 5.87 -4.75 -5.41
C ASP A 244 6.95 -4.03 -6.25
N HIS A 245 7.86 -3.29 -5.61
CA HIS A 245 8.99 -2.63 -6.28
C HIS A 245 9.99 -3.62 -6.87
N LEU A 246 10.43 -4.63 -6.10
CA LEU A 246 11.36 -5.66 -6.56
C LEU A 246 10.79 -6.42 -7.78
N VAL A 247 9.52 -6.81 -7.71
CA VAL A 247 8.81 -7.48 -8.80
C VAL A 247 8.80 -6.61 -10.05
N LEU A 248 8.44 -5.33 -9.94
CA LEU A 248 8.45 -4.41 -11.08
C LEU A 248 9.85 -4.31 -11.69
N THR A 249 10.89 -4.03 -10.88
CA THR A 249 12.26 -3.83 -11.37
C THR A 249 12.87 -5.08 -11.98
N LYS A 250 12.39 -6.28 -11.61
CA LYS A 250 12.82 -7.54 -12.24
C LYS A 250 12.28 -7.69 -13.67
N HIS A 251 11.06 -7.21 -13.92
CA HIS A 251 10.36 -7.39 -15.20
C HIS A 251 10.56 -6.25 -16.19
N THR A 252 11.11 -5.13 -15.75
CA THR A 252 11.13 -3.89 -16.52
C THR A 252 12.53 -3.32 -16.56
N ALA A 253 12.99 -2.92 -17.75
CA ALA A 253 14.23 -2.18 -17.92
C ALA A 253 14.04 -0.71 -17.49
N ILE A 254 13.58 -0.49 -16.25
CA ILE A 254 13.34 0.85 -15.73
C ILE A 254 14.71 1.51 -15.58
N SER A 255 14.87 2.64 -16.27
CA SER A 255 16.03 3.51 -16.03
C SER A 255 15.98 3.92 -14.56
N ASN A 256 17.00 3.54 -13.79
CA ASN A 256 17.20 3.92 -12.38
C ASN A 256 17.22 5.44 -12.12
N LYS A 257 16.98 6.30 -13.12
CA LYS A 257 16.68 7.72 -12.95
C LYS A 257 15.28 7.90 -12.34
N MET A 258 15.13 7.47 -11.09
CA MET A 258 13.98 7.87 -10.29
C MET A 258 13.99 9.40 -10.15
N PRO A 259 12.83 10.08 -10.21
CA PRO A 259 12.71 11.49 -9.93
C PRO A 259 13.37 11.84 -8.60
N ASN A 260 14.28 12.81 -8.65
CA ASN A 260 15.03 13.33 -7.50
C ASN A 260 14.06 14.05 -6.55
N ASN A 261 13.36 13.26 -5.72
CA ASN A 261 12.37 13.73 -4.75
C ASN A 261 12.64 13.08 -3.40
N LYS A 262 12.60 13.86 -2.32
CA LYS A 262 12.84 13.43 -0.93
C LYS A 262 12.09 12.16 -0.51
N TYR A 263 10.92 11.90 -1.09
CA TYR A 263 10.13 10.69 -0.82
C TYR A 263 10.78 9.43 -1.41
N MET A 264 11.30 9.50 -2.64
CA MET A 264 12.05 8.39 -3.26
C MET A 264 13.33 8.12 -2.46
N PHE A 265 14.09 9.17 -2.11
CA PHE A 265 15.29 8.99 -1.28
C PHE A 265 14.99 8.36 0.07
N ALA A 266 13.89 8.77 0.73
CA ALA A 266 13.52 8.19 2.02
C ALA A 266 13.15 6.70 1.89
N PHE A 267 12.47 6.32 0.81
CA PHE A 267 12.19 4.93 0.50
C PHE A 267 13.49 4.15 0.30
N ASN A 268 14.37 4.59 -0.62
CA ASN A 268 15.64 3.90 -0.89
C ASN A 268 16.54 3.83 0.36
N ALA A 269 16.58 4.88 1.19
CA ALA A 269 17.37 4.91 2.42
C ALA A 269 16.92 3.86 3.44
N VAL A 270 15.61 3.63 3.55
CA VAL A 270 15.05 2.62 4.46
C VAL A 270 15.16 1.22 3.86
N SER A 271 14.79 1.06 2.59
CA SER A 271 14.79 -0.25 1.91
C SER A 271 16.21 -0.81 1.75
N SER A 272 17.19 0.04 1.42
CA SER A 272 18.61 -0.38 1.28
C SER A 272 19.26 -0.89 2.56
N GLN A 273 18.65 -0.65 3.73
CA GLN A 273 19.12 -1.23 4.99
C GLN A 273 18.94 -2.76 5.03
N LEU A 274 17.95 -3.28 4.29
CA LEU A 274 17.62 -4.71 4.23
C LEU A 274 17.85 -5.31 2.83
N PHE A 275 17.80 -4.48 1.78
CA PHE A 275 18.00 -4.84 0.38
C PHE A 275 19.16 -4.03 -0.23
N PRO A 276 20.43 -4.43 -0.01
CA PRO A 276 21.60 -3.60 -0.34
C PRO A 276 21.69 -3.13 -1.80
N HIS A 277 21.17 -3.92 -2.75
CA HIS A 277 21.16 -3.58 -4.18
C HIS A 277 20.29 -2.35 -4.51
N LEU A 278 19.35 -1.97 -3.64
CA LEU A 278 18.54 -0.75 -3.79
C LEU A 278 19.27 0.53 -3.35
N ASN A 279 20.56 0.44 -3.00
CA ASN A 279 21.33 1.58 -2.54
C ASN A 279 21.74 2.48 -3.73
N THR A 280 21.19 3.69 -3.78
CA THR A 280 21.40 4.62 -4.91
C THR A 280 22.21 5.87 -4.56
N ASP A 281 22.44 6.18 -3.28
CA ASP A 281 23.05 7.45 -2.86
C ASP A 281 23.81 7.34 -1.52
N THR A 282 24.83 8.17 -1.32
CA THR A 282 25.66 8.24 -0.10
C THR A 282 25.59 9.59 0.62
N ASN A 283 24.70 10.50 0.22
CA ASN A 283 24.51 11.79 0.87
C ASN A 283 24.26 11.64 2.39
N PHE A 284 24.71 12.61 3.18
CA PHE A 284 24.50 12.71 4.61
C PHE A 284 23.03 12.52 5.03
N TYR A 285 22.07 13.14 4.34
CA TYR A 285 20.64 12.96 4.65
C TYR A 285 20.19 11.50 4.56
N PHE A 286 20.63 10.80 3.51
CA PHE A 286 20.37 9.38 3.29
C PHE A 286 20.97 8.54 4.42
N LYS A 287 22.25 8.78 4.75
CA LYS A 287 22.96 8.10 5.85
C LYS A 287 22.26 8.28 7.19
N MET A 288 21.83 9.50 7.51
CA MET A 288 21.13 9.81 8.76
C MET A 288 19.78 9.10 8.86
N ARG A 289 18.98 9.08 7.78
CA ARG A 289 17.71 8.34 7.77
C ARG A 289 17.89 6.84 7.96
N ARG A 290 18.85 6.25 7.23
CA ARG A 290 19.17 4.82 7.32
C ARG A 290 19.64 4.46 8.72
N TYR A 291 20.54 5.27 9.29
CA TYR A 291 21.00 5.12 10.66
C TYR A 291 19.85 5.18 11.68
N PHE A 292 18.98 6.20 11.58
CA PHE A 292 17.84 6.33 12.48
C PHE A 292 16.85 5.16 12.35
N PHE A 293 16.61 4.67 11.12
CA PHE A 293 15.79 3.47 10.90
C PHE A 293 16.40 2.24 11.59
N ARG A 294 17.71 2.01 11.42
CA ARG A 294 18.42 0.91 12.09
C ARG A 294 18.33 1.01 13.62
N LEU A 295 18.50 2.21 14.18
CA LEU A 295 18.32 2.44 15.62
C LEU A 295 16.90 2.09 16.09
N LYS A 296 15.86 2.47 15.32
CA LYS A 296 14.48 2.12 15.63
C LYS A 296 14.22 0.61 15.62
N LEU A 297 14.86 -0.15 14.72
CA LEU A 297 14.77 -1.61 14.71
C LEU A 297 15.50 -2.24 15.90
N LYS A 298 16.63 -1.67 16.32
CA LYS A 298 17.40 -2.17 17.47
C LYS A 298 16.73 -1.84 18.82
N TYR A 299 16.14 -0.64 18.94
CA TYR A 299 15.57 -0.13 20.18
C TYR A 299 14.06 0.08 20.04
N THR A 300 13.27 -0.93 20.40
CA THR A 300 11.79 -0.92 20.26
C THR A 300 11.11 0.23 21.01
N ARG A 301 11.66 0.67 22.15
CA ARG A 301 11.16 1.85 22.89
C ARG A 301 11.29 3.13 22.07
N LEU A 302 12.40 3.31 21.34
CA LEU A 302 12.61 4.46 20.45
C LEU A 302 11.58 4.46 19.31
N ASP A 303 11.33 3.31 18.69
CA ASP A 303 10.30 3.19 17.65
C ASP A 303 8.91 3.52 18.19
N THR A 304 8.57 3.02 19.38
CA THR A 304 7.29 3.32 20.04
C THR A 304 7.14 4.81 20.34
N LEU A 305 8.14 5.46 20.94
CA LEU A 305 8.13 6.91 21.19
C LEU A 305 7.99 7.70 19.89
N TRP A 306 8.74 7.33 18.84
CA TRP A 306 8.64 7.96 17.53
C TRP A 306 7.24 7.81 16.92
N ARG A 307 6.64 6.62 17.00
CA ARG A 307 5.27 6.37 16.53
C ARG A 307 4.26 7.25 17.26
N TYR A 308 4.37 7.39 18.58
CA TYR A 308 3.52 8.30 19.35
C TYR A 308 3.72 9.75 18.93
N TRP A 309 4.97 10.20 18.77
CA TRP A 309 5.26 11.57 18.34
C TRP A 309 4.69 11.87 16.94
N VAL A 310 4.84 10.95 15.98
CA VAL A 310 4.25 11.09 14.64
C VAL A 310 2.72 11.08 14.72
N LYS A 311 2.10 10.19 15.52
CA LYS A 311 0.63 10.17 15.75
C LYS A 311 0.16 11.53 16.27
N TRP A 312 0.84 12.09 17.27
CA TRP A 312 0.55 13.41 17.83
C TRP A 312 0.70 14.53 16.80
N MET A 313 1.77 14.55 16.01
CA MET A 313 1.96 15.56 14.97
C MET A 313 0.85 15.52 13.91
N LEU A 314 0.44 14.32 13.49
CA LEU A 314 -0.67 14.15 12.53
C LEU A 314 -2.02 14.58 13.14
N LEU A 315 -2.27 14.25 14.41
CA LEU A 315 -3.47 14.69 15.14
C LEU A 315 -3.51 16.21 15.30
N LEU A 316 -2.37 16.85 15.63
CA LEU A 316 -2.26 18.30 15.72
C LEU A 316 -2.54 18.94 14.37
N LYS A 317 -1.96 18.43 13.27
CA LYS A 317 -2.24 18.92 11.91
C LYS A 317 -3.73 18.81 11.58
N LEU A 318 -4.35 17.68 11.91
CA LEU A 318 -5.78 17.48 11.75
C LEU A 318 -6.56 18.51 12.58
N PHE A 319 -6.26 18.65 13.87
CA PHE A 319 -6.90 19.62 14.76
C PHE A 319 -6.86 21.03 14.19
N TRP A 320 -5.68 21.52 13.79
CA TRP A 320 -5.52 22.83 13.17
C TRP A 320 -6.31 23.00 11.87
N SER A 321 -6.40 21.96 11.04
CA SER A 321 -7.23 22.00 9.83
C SER A 321 -8.73 22.13 10.18
N ARG A 322 -9.18 21.43 11.23
CA ARG A 322 -10.57 21.46 11.71
C ARG A 322 -10.90 22.79 12.37
N THR A 323 -10.02 23.33 13.20
CA THR A 323 -10.24 24.63 13.84
C THR A 323 -10.31 25.75 12.81
N LYS A 324 -9.41 25.75 11.82
CA LYS A 324 -9.48 26.70 10.69
C LYS A 324 -10.81 26.61 9.94
N LEU A 325 -11.31 25.40 9.69
CA LEU A 325 -12.60 25.18 9.04
C LEU A 325 -13.77 25.65 9.92
N SER A 326 -13.74 25.32 11.23
CA SER A 326 -14.70 25.81 12.22
C SER A 326 -14.75 27.33 12.31
N ILE A 327 -13.61 28.03 12.21
CA ILE A 327 -13.59 29.49 12.26
C ILE A 327 -14.19 30.08 10.98
N LYS A 328 -13.85 29.52 9.81
CA LYS A 328 -14.21 30.10 8.51
C LYS A 328 -15.61 29.72 7.99
N ASN A 329 -16.18 28.60 8.41
CA ASN A 329 -17.41 28.08 7.81
C ASN A 329 -18.52 27.90 8.87
N SER A 330 -19.57 28.72 8.78
CA SER A 330 -20.71 28.69 9.71
C SER A 330 -21.59 27.45 9.57
N ASN A 331 -21.76 26.92 8.36
CA ASN A 331 -22.52 25.69 8.11
C ASN A 331 -21.80 24.48 8.71
N TYR A 332 -20.48 24.42 8.54
CA TYR A 332 -19.66 23.40 9.19
C TYR A 332 -19.82 23.41 10.71
N ARG A 333 -19.85 24.59 11.36
CA ARG A 333 -20.10 24.70 12.81
C ARG A 333 -21.47 24.16 13.21
N LYS A 334 -22.52 24.48 12.44
CA LYS A 334 -23.89 24.00 12.71
C LYS A 334 -23.96 22.49 12.63
N GLU A 335 -23.36 21.88 11.61
CA GLU A 335 -23.35 20.43 11.44
C GLU A 335 -22.46 19.72 12.46
N LEU A 336 -21.29 20.29 12.77
CA LEU A 336 -20.42 19.82 13.86
C LEU A 336 -21.18 19.76 15.19
N TRP A 337 -22.01 20.77 15.48
CA TRP A 337 -22.83 20.80 16.69
C TRP A 337 -23.99 19.79 16.65
N ARG A 338 -24.63 19.59 15.50
CA ARG A 338 -25.67 18.56 15.31
C ARG A 338 -25.12 17.16 15.53
N ASP A 339 -23.89 16.91 15.10
CA ASP A 339 -23.22 15.61 15.17
C ASP A 339 -22.30 15.44 16.41
N LYS A 340 -22.43 16.31 17.41
CA LYS A 340 -21.53 16.35 18.59
C LYS A 340 -21.47 15.04 19.37
N LYS A 341 -22.57 14.28 19.42
CA LYS A 341 -22.64 12.99 20.14
C LYS A 341 -21.70 11.97 19.50
N ARG A 342 -21.77 11.79 18.17
CA ARG A 342 -20.91 10.86 17.44
C ARG A 342 -19.44 11.28 17.53
N ILE A 343 -19.17 12.57 17.42
CA ILE A 343 -17.80 13.12 17.53
C ILE A 343 -17.22 12.89 18.92
N TYR A 344 -18.00 13.14 19.98
CA TYR A 344 -17.58 12.88 21.35
C TYR A 344 -17.25 11.40 21.56
N THR A 345 -18.11 10.49 21.09
CA THR A 345 -17.84 9.05 21.13
C THR A 345 -16.54 8.72 20.40
N LEU A 346 -16.35 9.22 19.18
CA LEU A 346 -15.13 8.99 18.39
C LEU A 346 -13.86 9.49 19.09
N ILE A 347 -13.91 10.65 19.74
CA ILE A 347 -12.76 11.18 20.50
C ILE A 347 -12.47 10.30 21.70
N LYS A 348 -13.51 9.87 22.43
CA LYS A 348 -13.36 8.98 23.59
C LYS A 348 -12.76 7.64 23.20
N THR A 349 -13.20 7.03 22.09
CA THR A 349 -12.61 5.78 21.57
C THR A 349 -11.13 5.99 21.21
N LYS A 350 -10.80 7.05 20.47
CA LYS A 350 -9.43 7.32 20.02
C LYS A 350 -8.44 7.74 21.11
N LEU A 351 -8.92 8.18 22.27
CA LEU A 351 -8.09 8.47 23.45
C LEU A 351 -7.79 7.21 24.26
N ASN A 352 -8.64 6.18 24.14
CA ASN A 352 -8.48 4.90 24.81
C ASN A 352 -7.69 3.87 23.96
N ASP A 353 -7.47 4.16 22.67
CA ASP A 353 -6.65 3.39 21.69
C ASP A 353 -5.31 4.09 21.35
#